data_AF-A0A222F3H3-F1
#
_entry.id   AF-A0A222F3H3-F1
#
_cell.length_a   1.000
_cell.length_b   1.000
_cell.length_c   1.000
_cell.angle_alpha   90.00
_cell.angle_beta   90.00
_cell.angle_gamma   90.00
#
_symmetry.space_group_name_H-M   'P 1'
#
loop_
_entity.id
_entity.type
_entity.pdbx_description
1 polymer ?
#
loop_
_entity_poly.entity_id
_entity_poly.type
_entity_poly.pdbx_seq_one_letter_code
_entity_poly.pdbx_strand_id
1 'polypeptide(L)'
;MAVRRKDRPAAIERAYRSVFLCAEGELVLADLAAECGIYQAPPADLSARASGYLDGRKALYARILAMIRISPEEHAALQQAARLETMPDYETDEDF
;
A
#
# COMPACT_ATOMS: atom_id res chain seq x y z
N MET A 1 21.92 -20.19 13.92
CA MET A 1 21.37 -19.31 12.85
C MET A 1 19.85 -19.36 12.86
N ALA A 2 19.16 -18.47 13.60
CA ALA A 2 17.69 -18.44 13.70
C ALA A 2 17.06 -17.08 13.31
N VAL A 3 17.88 -16.07 12.99
CA VAL A 3 17.45 -14.69 12.71
C VAL A 3 16.72 -14.56 11.36
N ARG A 4 17.10 -15.34 10.34
CA ARG A 4 16.56 -15.22 8.96
C ARG A 4 15.05 -15.42 8.80
N ARG A 5 14.35 -16.08 9.74
CA ARG A 5 12.91 -16.34 9.61
C ARG A 5 12.03 -15.18 10.09
N LYS A 6 12.46 -14.40 11.09
CA LYS A 6 11.67 -13.29 11.65
C LYS A 6 11.59 -12.09 10.71
N ASP A 7 12.62 -11.83 9.93
CA ASP A 7 12.68 -10.66 9.04
C ASP A 7 12.06 -10.90 7.66
N ARG A 8 11.64 -12.14 7.36
CA ARG A 8 11.10 -12.51 6.05
C ARG A 8 9.87 -11.70 5.64
N PRO A 9 8.88 -11.43 6.51
CA PRO A 9 7.72 -10.61 6.14
C PRO A 9 8.11 -9.18 5.75
N ALA A 10 8.96 -8.53 6.55
CA ALA A 10 9.44 -7.17 6.28
C ALA A 10 10.33 -7.11 5.03
N ALA A 11 11.16 -8.12 4.79
CA ALA A 11 11.96 -8.22 3.58
C ALA A 11 11.09 -8.39 2.32
N ILE A 12 10.01 -9.17 2.42
CA ILE A 12 9.05 -9.33 1.32
C ILE A 12 8.29 -8.01 1.09
N GLU A 13 7.80 -7.35 2.14
CA GLU A 13 7.12 -6.05 2.03
C GLU A 13 8.00 -5.01 1.32
N ARG A 14 9.27 -4.90 1.75
CA ARG A 14 10.27 -4.03 1.10
C ARG A 14 10.44 -4.36 -0.38
N ALA A 15 10.49 -5.64 -0.74
CA ALA A 15 10.62 -6.07 -2.13
C ALA A 15 9.37 -5.73 -2.96
N TYR A 16 8.17 -5.90 -2.41
CA TYR A 16 6.93 -5.47 -3.06
C TYR A 16 6.93 -3.97 -3.31
N ARG A 17 7.29 -3.17 -2.30
CA ARG A 17 7.40 -1.71 -2.42
C ARG A 17 8.41 -1.31 -3.51
N SER A 18 9.58 -1.94 -3.57
CA SER A 18 10.59 -1.59 -4.60
C SER A 18 10.13 -1.88 -6.03
N VAL A 19 9.24 -2.85 -6.23
CA VAL A 19 8.72 -3.20 -7.57
C VAL A 19 7.55 -2.30 -7.96
N PHE A 20 6.65 -2.01 -7.03
CA PHE A 20 5.37 -1.38 -7.34
C PHE A 20 5.32 0.14 -7.07
N LEU A 21 6.25 0.71 -6.30
CA LEU A 21 6.32 2.15 -6.02
C LEU A 21 7.32 2.90 -6.92
N CYS A 22 7.63 2.37 -8.11
CA CYS A 22 8.32 3.09 -9.17
C CYS A 22 7.32 3.61 -10.22
N ALA A 23 7.78 4.46 -11.16
CA ALA A 23 6.92 5.07 -12.17
C ALA A 23 6.18 4.04 -13.05
N GLU A 24 6.87 2.98 -13.48
CA GLU A 24 6.27 1.89 -14.24
C GLU A 24 5.38 1.00 -13.37
N GLY A 25 5.67 0.92 -12.06
CA GLY A 25 4.91 0.15 -11.09
C GLY A 25 3.47 0.64 -10.95
N GLU A 26 3.24 1.95 -11.03
CA GLU A 26 1.89 2.53 -11.02
C GLU A 26 1.05 2.08 -12.22
N LEU A 27 1.64 2.03 -13.42
CA LEU A 27 0.98 1.53 -14.62
C LEU A 27 0.61 0.06 -14.48
N VAL A 28 1.51 -0.76 -13.95
CA VAL A 28 1.26 -2.18 -13.69
C VAL A 28 0.15 -2.37 -12.66
N LEU A 29 0.11 -1.55 -11.60
CA LEU A 29 -0.95 -1.62 -10.59
C LEU A 29 -2.33 -1.26 -11.17
N ALA A 30 -2.40 -0.29 -12.07
CA ALA A 30 -3.63 0.10 -12.74
C ALA A 30 -4.15 -1.02 -13.66
N ASP A 31 -3.26 -1.63 -14.45
CA ASP A 31 -3.57 -2.78 -15.30
C ASP A 31 -4.06 -3.98 -14.47
N LEU A 32 -3.33 -4.34 -13.40
CA LEU A 32 -3.72 -5.42 -12.49
C LEU A 32 -5.07 -5.17 -11.82
N ALA A 33 -5.40 -3.92 -11.48
CA ALA A 33 -6.69 -3.58 -10.91
C ALA A 33 -7.84 -3.90 -11.87
N ALA A 34 -7.65 -3.60 -13.16
CA ALA A 34 -8.60 -3.90 -14.22
C ALA A 34 -8.73 -5.41 -14.45
N GLU A 35 -7.61 -6.11 -14.58
CA GLU A 35 -7.57 -7.57 -14.78
C GLU A 35 -8.21 -8.35 -13.62
N CYS A 36 -8.02 -7.91 -12.38
CA CYS A 36 -8.64 -8.51 -11.21
C CYS A 36 -10.11 -8.12 -11.04
N GLY A 37 -10.60 -7.13 -11.79
CA GLY A 37 -11.96 -6.62 -11.69
C GLY A 37 -12.29 -6.04 -10.32
N ILE A 38 -11.31 -5.47 -9.60
CA ILE A 38 -11.47 -5.04 -8.20
C ILE A 38 -12.59 -3.98 -8.05
N TYR A 39 -12.77 -3.14 -9.07
CA TYR A 39 -13.80 -2.09 -9.13
C TYR A 39 -15.09 -2.54 -9.83
N GLN A 40 -15.13 -3.76 -10.36
CA GLN A 40 -16.28 -4.28 -11.09
C GLN A 40 -17.21 -5.05 -10.16
N ALA A 41 -18.51 -4.80 -10.29
CA ALA A 41 -19.52 -5.65 -9.68
C ALA A 41 -19.42 -7.07 -10.26
N PRO A 42 -19.52 -8.13 -9.43
CA PRO A 42 -19.56 -9.48 -9.96
C PRO A 42 -20.78 -9.65 -10.87
N PRO A 43 -20.64 -10.28 -12.06
CA PRO A 43 -21.76 -10.62 -12.91
C PRO A 43 -22.83 -11.44 -12.18
N ALA A 44 -24.11 -11.18 -12.48
CA ALA A 44 -25.23 -11.79 -11.77
C ALA A 44 -25.28 -13.32 -11.88
N ASP A 45 -24.87 -13.88 -13.03
CA ASP A 45 -24.98 -15.31 -13.33
C ASP A 45 -23.60 -16.01 -13.36
N LEU A 46 -22.79 -15.83 -12.31
CA LEU A 46 -21.56 -16.60 -12.17
C LEU A 46 -21.81 -17.96 -11.51
N SER A 47 -21.28 -19.02 -12.11
CA SER A 47 -21.15 -20.31 -11.41
C SER A 47 -20.28 -20.16 -10.16
N ALA A 48 -20.50 -21.00 -9.14
CA ALA A 48 -19.75 -20.96 -7.89
C ALA A 48 -18.22 -21.01 -8.09
N ARG A 49 -17.75 -21.81 -9.06
CA ARG A 49 -16.33 -21.90 -9.41
C ARG A 49 -15.79 -20.59 -9.99
N ALA A 50 -16.55 -19.96 -10.89
CA ALA A 50 -16.14 -18.71 -11.51
C ALA A 50 -16.16 -17.55 -10.50
N SER A 51 -17.13 -17.53 -9.60
CA SER A 51 -17.18 -16.59 -8.47
C SER A 51 -15.94 -16.73 -7.58
N GLY A 52 -15.62 -17.96 -7.13
CA GLY A 52 -14.45 -18.18 -6.28
C GLY A 52 -13.12 -17.81 -6.94
N TYR A 53 -13.00 -18.01 -8.27
CA TYR A 53 -11.83 -17.56 -9.01
C TYR A 53 -11.72 -16.02 -9.06
N LEU A 54 -12.84 -15.32 -9.31
CA LEU A 54 -12.88 -13.86 -9.30
C LEU A 54 -12.50 -13.30 -7.92
N ASP A 55 -13.08 -13.85 -6.86
CA ASP A 55 -12.77 -13.46 -5.47
C ASP A 55 -11.30 -13.72 -5.13
N GLY A 56 -10.72 -14.82 -5.60
CA GLY A 56 -9.30 -15.13 -5.45
C GLY A 56 -8.39 -14.09 -6.10
N ARG A 57 -8.73 -13.64 -7.32
CA ARG A 57 -7.98 -12.56 -8.00
C ARG A 57 -8.07 -11.24 -7.24
N LYS A 58 -9.28 -10.87 -6.78
CA LYS A 58 -9.50 -9.66 -5.97
C LYS A 58 -8.72 -9.72 -4.65
N ALA A 59 -8.71 -10.86 -3.97
CA ALA A 59 -7.98 -11.07 -2.73
C ALA A 59 -6.46 -10.95 -2.92
N LEU A 60 -5.93 -11.49 -4.02
CA LEU A 60 -4.50 -11.36 -4.35
C LEU A 60 -4.12 -9.90 -4.57
N TYR A 61 -4.91 -9.15 -5.35
CA TYR A 61 -4.66 -7.73 -5.57
C TYR A 61 -4.72 -6.91 -4.26
N ALA A 62 -5.73 -7.16 -3.42
CA ALA A 62 -5.83 -6.54 -2.10
C ALA A 62 -4.62 -6.85 -1.20
N ARG A 63 -4.06 -8.07 -1.30
CA ARG A 63 -2.85 -8.44 -0.56
C ARG A 63 -1.63 -7.65 -0.99
N ILE A 64 -1.48 -7.39 -2.30
CA ILE A 64 -0.42 -6.53 -2.86
C ILE A 64 -0.57 -5.11 -2.33
N LEU A 65 -1.78 -4.54 -2.43
CA LEU A 65 -2.07 -3.20 -1.89
C LEU A 65 -1.73 -3.08 -0.41
N ALA A 66 -2.02 -4.12 0.39
CA ALA A 66 -1.68 -4.14 1.80
C ALA A 66 -0.17 -4.15 2.08
N MET A 67 0.67 -4.68 1.17
CA MET A 67 2.13 -4.65 1.31
C MET A 67 2.76 -3.32 0.90
N ILE A 68 2.13 -2.60 -0.04
CA ILE A 68 2.71 -1.38 -0.62
C ILE A 68 2.14 -0.10 0.00
N ARG A 69 1.03 -0.20 0.73
CA ARG A 69 0.47 0.91 1.49
C ARG A 69 1.43 1.32 2.60
N ILE A 70 1.49 2.64 2.83
CA ILE A 70 2.20 3.28 3.93
C ILE A 70 1.82 2.57 5.24
N SER A 71 2.82 2.13 6.01
CA SER A 71 2.56 1.49 7.29
C SER A 71 1.91 2.49 8.25
N PRO A 72 1.15 2.05 9.27
CA PRO A 72 0.60 2.97 10.27
C PRO A 72 1.68 3.84 10.96
N GLU A 73 2.90 3.31 11.13
CA GLU A 73 4.05 4.07 11.65
C GLU A 73 4.54 5.12 10.66
N GLU A 74 4.71 4.77 9.38
CA GLU A 74 5.12 5.72 8.35
C GLU A 74 4.06 6.81 8.17
N HIS A 75 2.78 6.45 8.28
CA HIS A 75 1.68 7.40 8.22
C HIS A 75 1.67 8.34 9.44
N ALA A 76 1.94 7.83 10.64
CA ALA A 76 2.09 8.65 11.84
C ALA A 76 3.32 9.57 11.76
N ALA A 77 4.44 9.08 11.22
CA ALA A 77 5.64 9.89 11.00
C ALA A 77 5.40 11.02 9.98
N LEU A 78 4.70 10.72 8.88
CA LEU A 78 4.30 11.72 7.89
C LEU A 78 3.34 12.76 8.49
N GLN A 79 2.38 12.34 9.32
CA GLN A 79 1.50 13.26 10.05
C GLN A 79 2.27 14.13 11.04
N GLN A 80 3.27 13.59 11.73
CA GLN A 80 4.10 14.35 12.66
C GLN A 80 4.99 15.35 11.93
N ALA A 81 5.59 14.97 10.80
CA ALA A 81 6.36 15.87 9.95
C ALA A 81 5.50 17.03 9.43
N ALA A 82 4.30 16.74 8.91
CA ALA A 82 3.36 17.76 8.44
C ALA A 82 2.95 18.74 9.54
N ARG A 83 2.84 18.30 10.80
CA ARG A 83 2.55 19.19 11.95
C ARG A 83 3.71 20.14 12.26
N LEU A 84 4.95 19.68 12.12
CA LEU A 84 6.14 20.50 12.37
C LEU A 84 6.32 21.57 11.27
N GLU A 85 6.03 21.22 10.01
CA GLU A 85 6.08 22.17 8.88
C GLU A 85 4.98 23.26 8.94
N THR A 86 3.87 22.97 9.64
CA THR A 86 2.77 23.93 9.83
C THR A 86 2.85 24.69 11.16
N MET A 87 3.89 24.47 11.96
CA MET A 87 4.17 25.35 13.10
C MET A 87 4.64 26.69 12.54
N PRO A 88 3.99 27.81 12.92
CA PRO A 88 4.51 29.13 12.62
C PRO A 88 5.93 29.24 13.16
N ASP A 89 6.86 29.77 12.37
CA ASP A 89 8.12 30.29 12.90
C ASP A 89 7.75 31.42 13.85
N TYR A 90 7.64 31.11 15.14
CA TYR A 90 7.67 32.13 16.16
C TYR A 90 9.12 32.59 16.19
N GLU A 91 9.45 33.58 15.34
CA GLU A 91 10.62 34.41 15.55
C GLU A 91 10.51 34.89 17.00
N THR A 92 11.46 34.44 17.81
CA THR A 92 11.68 34.98 19.14
C THR A 92 12.03 36.45 18.93
N ASP A 93 11.03 37.33 19.01
CA ASP A 93 11.25 38.76 19.25
C ASP A 93 11.84 38.91 20.66
N GLU A 94 13.10 38.52 20.81
CA GLU A 94 14.00 39.12 21.79
C GLU A 94 14.45 40.45 21.19
N ASP A 95 13.68 41.51 21.43
CA ASP A 95 14.19 42.85 21.73
C ASP A 95 13.01 43.80 21.97
N PHE A 96 12.84 44.22 23.25
CA PHE A 96 12.63 45.58 23.76
C PHE A 96 11.99 45.57 25.16
#